data_AF-K1X886-F1
#
_entry.id   AF-K1X886-F1
#
_cell.length_a   1.000
_cell.length_b   1.000
_cell.length_c   1.000
_cell.angle_alpha   90.00
_cell.angle_beta   90.00
_cell.angle_gamma   90.00
#
_symmetry.space_group_name_H-M   'P 1'
#
loop_
_entity.id
_entity.type
_entity.pdbx_description
1 polymer ?
#
loop_
_entity_poly.entity_id
_entity_poly.type
_entity_poly.pdbx_seq_one_letter_code
_entity_poly.pdbx_strand_id
1 'polypeptide(L)'
;MYQIFIIAGFVAVAAASPAAQAIDFSLVNSALSPTFTSSPWGANKQSYPHNTASSSSVEVPTTTPQPTATTYRRSSGTSTTSSDTSCPTQPEAGTYCGFINPNDACAPQPDGYGPHVEPDTVAAFRAYPEFSQQALAAAAPGYTSTFKNLNASFSAKTYLGLTTFTSYDAPLCAEYCNKKDLCTGFNIYVERDPSQKPAENCTQPASITNYKCTLWGSGVSAESATNYGGYRRNFQIAIAGSDGFEKTNTTIPATPPGWHQPKKCGGDGSKVHNHPGACIGTHFFPGAYNPALCAAYADAQNARHAKSSFGQKLASFWTSGKYNPQKCKFFNSYMLKKNGRPLGTYCGLYSKQYDGSAADYSPGWQGSTFWGIESSWSFSIKP
;
A
#
# COMPACT_ATOMS: atom_id res chain seq x y z
N MET A 1 39.75 -48.81 -15.03
CA MET A 1 38.42 -49.26 -15.47
C MET A 1 37.39 -48.66 -14.54
N TYR A 2 36.36 -48.05 -15.14
CA TYR A 2 35.15 -47.40 -14.60
C TYR A 2 34.73 -47.74 -13.16
N GLN A 3 34.32 -46.72 -12.40
CA GLN A 3 32.89 -46.45 -12.15
C GLN A 3 32.70 -45.12 -11.39
N ILE A 4 31.98 -44.19 -12.02
CA ILE A 4 31.46 -42.97 -11.41
C ILE A 4 30.10 -43.32 -10.80
N PHE A 5 29.96 -43.23 -9.48
CA PHE A 5 28.66 -43.25 -8.80
C PHE A 5 28.14 -41.82 -8.69
N ILE A 6 27.10 -41.48 -9.46
CA ILE A 6 26.30 -40.27 -9.25
C ILE A 6 25.21 -40.63 -8.23
N ILE A 7 25.34 -40.12 -7.00
CA ILE A 7 24.26 -40.17 -6.01
C ILE A 7 23.27 -39.06 -6.38
N ALA A 8 22.11 -39.46 -6.90
CA ALA A 8 20.98 -38.57 -7.12
C ALA A 8 20.32 -38.23 -5.77
N GLY A 9 20.54 -37.01 -5.28
CA GLY A 9 19.78 -36.45 -4.17
C GLY A 9 18.36 -36.12 -4.62
N PHE A 10 17.37 -36.76 -4.01
CA PHE A 10 15.96 -36.40 -4.18
C PHE A 10 15.72 -35.05 -3.49
N VAL A 11 15.63 -33.98 -4.29
CA VAL A 11 15.01 -32.72 -3.85
C VAL A 11 13.51 -32.93 -3.88
N ALA A 12 12.86 -32.86 -2.72
CA ALA A 12 11.41 -32.83 -2.63
C ALA A 12 10.90 -31.53 -3.29
N VAL A 13 10.44 -31.66 -4.54
CA VAL A 13 9.78 -30.57 -5.28
C VAL A 13 8.42 -30.34 -4.63
N ALA A 14 8.23 -29.19 -4.01
CA ALA A 14 6.91 -28.72 -3.60
C ALA A 14 6.03 -28.61 -4.85
N ALA A 15 5.10 -29.56 -5.00
CA ALA A 15 4.17 -29.62 -6.11
C ALA A 15 3.23 -28.39 -6.06
N ALA A 16 3.18 -27.61 -7.14
CA ALA A 16 2.09 -26.67 -7.35
C ALA A 16 0.78 -27.47 -7.43
N SER A 17 0.01 -27.42 -6.34
CA SER A 17 -1.32 -28.05 -6.23
C SER A 17 -2.34 -27.29 -7.10
N PRO A 18 -3.44 -27.93 -7.55
CA PRO A 18 -4.56 -27.20 -8.14
C PRO A 18 -4.98 -26.15 -7.13
N ALA A 19 -5.05 -24.88 -7.56
CA ALA A 19 -5.40 -23.78 -6.68
C ALA A 19 -6.80 -24.06 -6.12
N ALA A 20 -6.87 -24.33 -4.81
CA ALA A 20 -8.13 -24.44 -4.10
C ALA A 20 -8.84 -23.10 -4.27
N GLN A 21 -10.05 -23.08 -4.82
CA GLN A 21 -10.78 -21.83 -4.88
C GLN A 21 -11.60 -21.61 -3.61
N ALA A 22 -10.88 -21.07 -2.64
CA ALA A 22 -11.30 -20.21 -1.57
C ALA A 22 -10.17 -19.19 -1.40
N ILE A 23 -10.44 -18.00 -0.87
CA ILE A 23 -9.36 -17.05 -0.55
C ILE A 23 -8.41 -17.73 0.43
N ASP A 24 -7.13 -17.85 0.06
CA ASP A 24 -6.10 -18.34 0.97
C ASP A 24 -5.79 -17.29 2.04
N PHE A 25 -6.57 -17.30 3.12
CA PHE A 25 -6.39 -16.40 4.25
C PHE A 25 -5.07 -16.62 4.98
N SER A 26 -4.48 -17.82 4.90
CA SER A 26 -3.18 -18.10 5.52
C SER A 26 -2.08 -17.31 4.80
N LEU A 27 -2.08 -17.36 3.48
CA LEU A 27 -1.16 -16.61 2.62
C LEU A 27 -1.34 -15.10 2.81
N VAL A 28 -2.58 -14.61 2.90
CA VAL A 28 -2.86 -13.19 3.14
C VAL A 28 -2.34 -12.74 4.51
N ASN A 29 -2.52 -13.55 5.55
CA ASN A 29 -2.05 -13.22 6.90
C ASN A 29 -0.53 -13.30 7.04
N SER A 30 0.15 -14.18 6.28
CA SER A 30 1.61 -14.26 6.25
C SER A 30 2.28 -13.21 5.36
N ALA A 31 1.52 -12.54 4.49
CA ALA A 31 2.07 -11.55 3.58
C ALA A 31 2.67 -10.36 4.35
N LEU A 32 3.95 -10.11 4.12
CA LEU A 32 4.65 -8.97 4.69
C LEU A 32 3.93 -7.68 4.31
N SER A 33 3.62 -6.85 5.31
CA SER A 33 3.14 -5.51 5.05
C SER A 33 4.24 -4.72 4.33
N PRO A 34 3.89 -3.84 3.39
CA PRO A 34 4.85 -2.85 2.93
C PRO A 34 5.41 -2.10 4.15
N THR A 35 6.73 -1.97 4.22
CA THR A 35 7.40 -1.24 5.29
C THR A 35 7.14 0.25 5.09
N PHE A 36 6.18 0.79 5.84
CA PHE A 36 6.00 2.22 5.97
C PHE A 36 6.79 2.68 7.19
N THR A 37 7.98 3.23 6.97
CA THR A 37 8.62 4.05 8.00
C THR A 37 7.70 5.25 8.27
N SER A 38 7.39 5.52 9.55
CA SER A 38 6.67 6.74 9.94
C SER A 38 7.26 7.96 9.23
N SER A 39 6.45 8.98 8.92
CA SER A 39 6.93 10.23 8.32
C SER A 39 8.22 10.68 9.02
N PRO A 40 9.34 10.81 8.28
CA PRO A 40 10.60 11.27 8.84
C PRO A 40 10.44 12.62 9.55
N TRP A 41 11.29 12.91 10.53
CA TRP A 41 11.34 14.24 11.13
C TRP A 41 11.56 15.31 10.05
N GLY A 42 10.78 16.39 10.10
CA GLY A 42 10.81 17.46 9.13
C GLY A 42 10.24 17.16 7.73
N ALA A 43 9.57 16.03 7.52
CA ALA A 43 8.98 15.72 6.21
C ALA A 43 7.62 16.44 5.99
N ASN A 44 7.62 17.47 5.16
CA ASN A 44 6.41 18.14 4.66
C ASN A 44 5.80 17.45 3.44
N LYS A 45 6.54 16.53 2.83
CA LYS A 45 6.09 15.74 1.70
C LYS A 45 6.77 14.38 1.75
N GLN A 46 6.00 13.34 1.53
CA GLN A 46 6.51 11.98 1.42
C GLN A 46 5.77 11.28 0.28
N SER A 47 6.50 10.76 -0.69
CA SER A 47 5.94 9.92 -1.74
C SER A 47 6.44 8.49 -1.56
N TYR A 48 5.54 7.52 -1.47
CA TYR A 48 5.92 6.12 -1.60
C TYR A 48 5.86 5.73 -3.09
N PRO A 49 6.98 5.28 -3.70
CA PRO A 49 6.91 4.63 -4.99
C PRO A 49 6.27 3.26 -4.79
N HIS A 50 5.18 2.99 -5.51
CA HIS A 50 4.66 1.63 -5.57
C HIS A 50 5.56 0.84 -6.50
N ASN A 51 6.30 -0.14 -5.96
CA ASN A 51 7.16 -0.97 -6.79
C ASN A 51 6.28 -1.89 -7.65
N THR A 52 6.32 -1.71 -8.97
CA THR A 52 5.74 -2.66 -9.93
C THR A 52 6.68 -3.85 -10.17
N ALA A 53 7.97 -3.74 -9.81
CA ALA A 53 8.98 -4.79 -10.02
C ALA A 53 8.90 -5.96 -9.02
N SER A 54 8.05 -5.90 -8.00
CA SER A 54 7.75 -7.05 -7.13
C SER A 54 7.02 -8.19 -7.86
N SER A 55 6.60 -7.98 -9.12
CA SER A 55 6.12 -9.05 -10.00
C SER A 55 7.22 -10.03 -10.44
N SER A 56 8.50 -9.66 -10.32
CA SER A 56 9.63 -10.51 -10.74
C SER A 56 10.17 -11.39 -9.61
N SER A 57 9.74 -11.19 -8.36
CA SER A 57 10.18 -11.96 -7.20
C SER A 57 9.17 -13.00 -6.73
N VAL A 58 8.37 -13.58 -7.64
CA VAL A 58 7.68 -14.85 -7.35
C VAL A 58 8.72 -15.99 -7.37
N GLU A 59 9.67 -15.88 -6.44
CA GLU A 59 10.54 -16.95 -5.98
C GLU A 59 9.87 -17.59 -4.77
N VAL A 60 9.54 -18.88 -4.92
CA VAL A 60 9.33 -19.82 -3.81
C VAL A 60 10.67 -19.91 -3.05
N PRO A 61 10.68 -20.03 -1.71
CA PRO A 61 11.88 -19.86 -0.88
C PRO A 61 13.01 -20.77 -1.31
N THR A 62 14.10 -20.18 -1.80
CA THR A 62 15.42 -20.82 -1.84
C THR A 62 16.09 -20.55 -0.49
N THR A 63 16.21 -21.60 0.32
CA THR A 63 17.00 -21.62 1.54
C THR A 63 18.48 -21.49 1.21
N THR A 64 18.98 -20.25 1.19
CA THR A 64 20.30 -19.85 1.72
C THR A 64 20.39 -18.32 1.65
N PRO A 65 20.50 -17.60 2.78
CA PRO A 65 20.70 -16.16 2.76
C PRO A 65 22.13 -15.89 2.30
N GLN A 66 22.30 -15.53 1.03
CA GLN A 66 23.50 -14.83 0.59
C GLN A 66 23.22 -13.33 0.71
N PRO A 67 24.03 -12.57 1.47
CA PRO A 67 23.80 -11.15 1.67
C PRO A 67 24.05 -10.43 0.34
N THR A 68 22.97 -10.07 -0.35
CA THR A 68 23.06 -9.15 -1.48
C THR A 68 23.07 -7.75 -0.88
N ALA A 69 24.27 -7.25 -0.57
CA ALA A 69 24.46 -5.85 -0.20
C ALA A 69 23.88 -4.98 -1.32
N THR A 70 22.72 -4.38 -1.07
CA THR A 70 22.24 -3.26 -1.88
C THR A 70 23.16 -2.11 -1.51
N THR A 71 24.23 -1.95 -2.28
CA THR A 71 25.07 -0.78 -2.22
C THR A 71 24.17 0.39 -2.60
N TYR A 72 23.63 1.08 -1.61
CA TYR A 72 23.29 2.48 -1.78
C TYR A 72 24.56 3.10 -2.33
N ARG A 73 24.50 3.54 -3.59
CA ARG A 73 25.55 4.38 -4.15
C ARG A 73 25.44 5.69 -3.39
N ARG A 74 26.03 5.72 -2.20
CA ARG A 74 26.36 6.95 -1.49
C ARG A 74 27.27 7.65 -2.47
N SER A 75 26.77 8.70 -3.10
CA SER A 75 27.65 9.65 -3.75
C SER A 75 28.61 10.10 -2.66
N SER A 76 29.86 9.65 -2.73
CA SER A 76 30.96 10.09 -1.88
C SER A 76 31.39 11.47 -2.33
N GLY A 77 30.44 12.40 -2.37
CA GLY A 77 30.71 13.82 -2.48
C GLY A 77 31.20 14.31 -1.13
N THR A 78 32.51 14.23 -0.91
CA THR A 78 33.19 14.71 0.30
C THR A 78 33.31 16.24 0.33
N SER A 79 32.79 16.94 -0.68
CA SER A 79 32.84 18.40 -0.74
C SER A 79 31.56 18.99 -0.15
N THR A 80 31.65 19.47 1.09
CA THR A 80 30.82 20.59 1.54
C THR A 80 31.04 21.73 0.55
N THR A 81 29.99 22.21 -0.12
CA THR A 81 30.05 23.44 -0.91
C THR A 81 30.37 24.58 0.04
N SER A 82 31.66 24.92 0.12
CA SER A 82 32.21 25.92 1.01
C SER A 82 31.66 27.29 0.62
N SER A 83 30.90 27.91 1.53
CA SER A 83 30.73 29.35 1.55
C SER A 83 32.08 30.02 1.85
N ASP A 84 32.34 31.19 1.29
CA ASP A 84 33.56 31.99 1.55
C ASP A 84 33.70 32.48 3.00
N THR A 85 32.72 32.15 3.87
CA THR A 85 32.69 32.50 5.30
C THR A 85 32.86 31.24 6.14
N SER A 86 33.69 31.33 7.20
CA SER A 86 33.84 30.26 8.19
C SER A 86 32.50 29.95 8.84
N CYS A 87 32.16 28.67 8.91
CA CYS A 87 30.87 28.25 9.42
C CYS A 87 30.91 28.25 10.96
N PRO A 88 29.87 28.78 11.64
CA PRO A 88 29.86 28.86 13.10
C PRO A 88 29.85 27.47 13.77
N THR A 89 29.43 26.43 13.05
CA THR A 89 29.47 25.03 13.45
C THR A 89 29.98 24.16 12.31
N GLN A 90 30.56 22.99 12.63
CA GLN A 90 30.96 22.01 11.62
C GLN A 90 29.70 21.42 10.97
N PRO A 91 29.45 21.64 9.66
CA PRO A 91 28.27 21.07 8.99
C PRO A 91 28.41 19.55 8.85
N GLU A 92 27.28 18.85 8.83
CA GLU A 92 27.26 17.41 8.56
C GLU A 92 27.83 17.12 7.17
N ALA A 93 28.51 15.98 7.02
CA ALA A 93 29.13 15.61 5.75
C ALA A 93 28.10 15.58 4.61
N GLY A 94 28.32 16.41 3.58
CA GLY A 94 27.41 16.55 2.44
C GLY A 94 26.31 17.62 2.60
N THR A 95 26.37 18.45 3.64
CA THR A 95 25.45 19.58 3.87
C THR A 95 26.15 20.93 3.71
N TYR A 96 25.38 22.01 3.69
CA TYR A 96 25.89 23.39 3.58
C TYR A 96 25.85 24.10 4.94
N CYS A 97 26.58 25.18 5.07
CA CYS A 97 26.64 25.94 6.32
C CYS A 97 25.30 26.61 6.63
N GLY A 98 24.77 26.32 7.82
CA GLY A 98 23.41 26.73 8.22
C GLY A 98 22.32 25.68 7.94
N PHE A 99 22.67 24.52 7.38
CA PHE A 99 21.76 23.37 7.35
C PHE A 99 21.48 22.88 8.77
N ILE A 100 20.20 22.79 9.12
CA ILE A 100 19.73 22.18 10.37
C ILE A 100 19.19 20.81 10.01
N ASN A 101 19.80 19.75 10.56
CA ASN A 101 19.26 18.41 10.41
C ASN A 101 18.03 18.27 11.31
N PRO A 102 16.82 18.02 10.76
CA PRO A 102 15.60 17.91 11.56
C PRO A 102 15.61 16.70 12.51
N ASN A 103 16.58 15.79 12.36
CA ASN A 103 16.80 14.66 13.25
C ASN A 103 17.71 14.98 14.45
N ASP A 104 18.31 16.17 14.52
CA ASP A 104 19.14 16.54 15.66
C ASP A 104 18.29 16.78 16.92
N ALA A 105 18.91 16.64 18.09
CA ALA A 105 18.23 16.95 19.35
C ALA A 105 17.81 18.42 19.36
N CYS A 106 16.52 18.69 19.65
CA CYS A 106 15.96 20.05 19.67
C CYS A 106 16.02 20.81 18.35
N ALA A 107 16.25 20.13 17.22
CA ALA A 107 16.22 20.75 15.92
C ALA A 107 14.81 21.32 15.63
N PRO A 108 14.70 22.60 15.19
CA PRO A 108 13.43 23.15 14.73
C PRO A 108 12.84 22.26 13.63
N GLN A 109 11.55 22.00 13.75
CA GLN A 109 10.75 21.36 12.72
C GLN A 109 10.21 22.43 11.77
N PRO A 110 9.81 22.06 10.53
CA PRO A 110 9.08 22.97 9.67
C PRO A 110 7.86 23.53 10.40
N ASP A 111 7.59 24.81 10.19
CA ASP A 111 6.50 25.50 10.87
C ASP A 111 5.12 24.96 10.45
N GLY A 112 4.14 25.12 11.33
CA GLY A 112 2.74 24.80 11.06
C GLY A 112 2.00 25.98 10.46
N TYR A 113 1.05 25.70 9.59
CA TYR A 113 0.21 26.74 8.96
C TYR A 113 -1.17 26.88 9.61
N GLY A 114 -1.51 25.99 10.54
CA GLY A 114 -2.76 26.08 11.29
C GLY A 114 -2.67 27.01 12.50
N PRO A 115 -3.82 27.34 13.12
CA PRO A 115 -3.86 28.18 14.31
C PRO A 115 -3.09 27.54 15.47
N HIS A 116 -2.47 28.38 16.30
CA HIS A 116 -1.91 27.96 17.57
C HIS A 116 -3.04 27.79 18.59
N VAL A 117 -3.15 26.60 19.19
CA VAL A 117 -4.24 26.27 20.12
C VAL A 117 -3.79 26.52 21.55
N GLU A 118 -4.55 27.34 22.26
CA GLU A 118 -4.33 27.62 23.69
C GLU A 118 -5.54 27.17 24.53
N PRO A 119 -5.34 26.46 25.66
CA PRO A 119 -4.05 26.01 26.20
C PRO A 119 -3.39 24.91 25.35
N ASP A 120 -2.07 24.93 25.16
CA ASP A 120 -1.32 23.93 24.36
C ASP A 120 -1.35 22.50 24.97
N THR A 121 -2.49 21.84 24.81
CA THR A 121 -2.79 20.51 25.32
C THR A 121 -3.48 19.67 24.25
N VAL A 122 -3.33 18.35 24.33
CA VAL A 122 -4.01 17.42 23.41
C VAL A 122 -5.54 17.54 23.51
N ALA A 123 -6.07 17.77 24.71
CA ALA A 123 -7.50 17.93 24.93
C ALA A 123 -8.04 19.20 24.25
N ALA A 124 -7.38 20.34 24.44
CA ALA A 124 -7.76 21.59 23.78
C ALA A 124 -7.62 21.49 22.26
N PHE A 125 -6.54 20.88 21.77
CA PHE A 125 -6.32 20.66 20.34
C PHE A 125 -7.45 19.87 19.68
N ARG A 126 -7.87 18.75 20.28
CA ARG A 126 -8.98 17.93 19.78
C ARG A 126 -10.35 18.61 19.89
N ALA A 127 -10.51 19.51 20.85
CA ALA A 127 -11.75 20.25 21.07
C ALA A 127 -11.79 21.59 20.31
N TYR A 128 -10.73 21.95 19.57
CA TYR A 128 -10.63 23.27 18.94
C TYR A 128 -11.72 23.44 17.86
N PRO A 129 -12.67 24.40 18.02
CA PRO A 129 -13.89 24.45 17.20
C PRO A 129 -13.63 24.63 15.71
N GLU A 130 -12.60 25.40 15.34
CA GLU A 130 -12.28 25.71 13.94
C GLU A 130 -11.94 24.44 13.14
N PHE A 131 -11.24 23.47 13.74
CA PHE A 131 -10.91 22.21 13.06
C PHE A 131 -12.17 21.41 12.71
N SER A 132 -13.14 21.38 13.64
CA SER A 132 -14.44 20.76 13.39
C SER A 132 -15.22 21.51 12.31
N GLN A 133 -15.21 22.84 12.33
CA GLN A 133 -15.89 23.66 11.33
C GLN A 133 -15.32 23.45 9.93
N GLN A 134 -13.99 23.47 9.78
CA GLN A 134 -13.29 23.24 8.52
C GLN A 134 -13.61 21.84 7.95
N ALA A 135 -13.48 20.79 8.77
CA ALA A 135 -13.80 19.41 8.40
C ALA A 135 -15.28 19.26 7.96
N LEU A 136 -16.23 19.73 8.77
CA LEU A 136 -17.65 19.62 8.43
C LEU A 136 -18.00 20.36 7.14
N ALA A 137 -17.36 21.51 6.86
CA ALA A 137 -17.54 22.29 5.64
C ALA A 137 -16.82 21.72 4.41
N ALA A 138 -15.78 20.89 4.57
CA ALA A 138 -14.94 20.45 3.48
C ALA A 138 -15.70 19.63 2.42
N ALA A 139 -15.43 19.89 1.15
CA ALA A 139 -15.98 19.14 0.02
C ALA A 139 -14.92 18.98 -1.06
N ALA A 140 -14.98 17.87 -1.80
CA ALA A 140 -14.04 17.57 -2.87
C ALA A 140 -14.82 17.14 -4.13
N PRO A 141 -14.93 17.99 -5.16
CA PRO A 141 -15.60 17.64 -6.40
C PRO A 141 -15.02 16.36 -7.05
N GLY A 142 -15.89 15.45 -7.49
CA GLY A 142 -15.50 14.14 -8.03
C GLY A 142 -15.19 13.05 -6.98
N TYR A 143 -15.34 13.39 -5.70
CA TYR A 143 -15.17 12.48 -4.58
C TYR A 143 -16.43 12.45 -3.71
N THR A 144 -16.67 11.32 -3.05
CA THR A 144 -17.68 11.14 -2.01
C THR A 144 -17.00 11.14 -0.65
N SER A 145 -17.57 11.89 0.29
CA SER A 145 -17.12 11.84 1.68
C SER A 145 -17.55 10.52 2.33
N THR A 146 -16.62 9.82 2.96
CA THR A 146 -16.87 8.52 3.61
C THR A 146 -16.91 8.62 5.13
N PHE A 147 -16.21 9.61 5.69
CA PHE A 147 -16.30 10.02 7.08
C PHE A 147 -15.89 11.47 7.23
N LYS A 148 -16.32 12.10 8.32
CA LYS A 148 -15.99 13.48 8.65
C LYS A 148 -15.67 13.67 10.11
N ASN A 149 -14.80 14.64 10.37
CA ASN A 149 -14.50 15.21 11.68
C ASN A 149 -14.15 14.16 12.76
N LEU A 150 -13.31 13.18 12.41
CA LEU A 150 -12.81 12.20 13.37
C LEU A 150 -11.54 12.71 14.08
N ASN A 151 -11.26 12.15 15.26
CA ASN A 151 -10.04 12.40 16.04
C ASN A 151 -8.91 11.40 15.73
N ALA A 152 -8.95 10.82 14.54
CA ALA A 152 -7.97 9.87 14.04
C ALA A 152 -7.84 9.96 12.52
N SER A 153 -6.62 9.81 12.01
CA SER A 153 -6.38 9.70 10.58
C SER A 153 -6.49 8.26 10.10
N PHE A 154 -6.76 8.11 8.81
CA PHE A 154 -6.85 6.83 8.13
C PHE A 154 -5.50 6.11 8.15
N SER A 155 -5.51 4.81 8.39
CA SER A 155 -4.33 3.96 8.44
C SER A 155 -4.61 2.60 7.81
N ALA A 156 -3.90 2.29 6.73
CA ALA A 156 -4.02 1.02 6.01
C ALA A 156 -2.72 0.62 5.31
N LYS A 157 -2.72 -0.57 4.71
CA LYS A 157 -1.57 -1.06 3.91
C LYS A 157 -1.44 -0.37 2.55
N THR A 158 -2.40 0.46 2.16
CA THR A 158 -2.55 1.03 0.81
C THR A 158 -1.99 2.44 0.71
N TYR A 159 -1.17 2.88 1.65
CA TYR A 159 -0.62 4.24 1.72
C TYR A 159 0.25 4.58 0.49
N LEU A 160 0.01 5.75 -0.10
CA LEU A 160 0.72 6.24 -1.29
C LEU A 160 1.57 7.48 -1.02
N GLY A 161 1.36 8.17 0.10
CA GLY A 161 2.13 9.34 0.50
C GLY A 161 1.35 10.39 1.28
N LEU A 162 2.06 11.44 1.67
CA LEU A 162 1.59 12.58 2.45
C LEU A 162 2.11 13.89 1.84
N THR A 163 1.30 14.94 1.95
CA THR A 163 1.74 16.34 1.81
C THR A 163 1.16 17.18 2.94
N THR A 164 1.95 18.07 3.53
CA THR A 164 1.48 19.11 4.45
C THR A 164 1.05 20.34 3.65
N PHE A 165 -0.14 20.86 3.93
CA PHE A 165 -0.72 22.03 3.27
C PHE A 165 -0.71 23.26 4.18
N THR A 166 -0.94 24.42 3.55
CA THR A 166 -1.07 25.70 4.25
C THR A 166 -2.48 25.97 4.78
N SER A 167 -3.46 25.17 4.37
CA SER A 167 -4.86 25.27 4.78
C SER A 167 -5.55 23.91 4.71
N TYR A 168 -6.75 23.83 5.29
CA TYR A 168 -7.64 22.66 5.16
C TYR A 168 -8.31 22.65 3.77
N ASP A 169 -7.60 22.16 2.75
CA ASP A 169 -8.00 22.20 1.34
C ASP A 169 -8.25 20.79 0.77
N ALA A 170 -9.50 20.32 0.91
CA ALA A 170 -9.92 19.03 0.36
C ALA A 170 -9.88 18.99 -1.19
N PRO A 171 -10.30 20.03 -1.93
CA PRO A 171 -10.11 20.10 -3.38
C PRO A 171 -8.65 19.93 -3.83
N LEU A 172 -7.70 20.58 -3.15
CA LEU A 172 -6.28 20.42 -3.46
C LEU A 172 -5.81 18.99 -3.18
N CYS A 173 -6.24 18.36 -2.08
CA CYS A 173 -5.91 16.96 -1.79
C CYS A 173 -6.45 16.00 -2.87
N ALA A 174 -7.65 16.29 -3.40
CA ALA A 174 -8.25 15.57 -4.52
C ALA A 174 -7.42 15.71 -5.80
N GLU A 175 -6.90 16.90 -6.12
CA GLU A 175 -5.99 17.09 -7.26
C GLU A 175 -4.71 16.26 -7.14
N TYR A 176 -4.12 16.22 -5.94
CA TYR A 176 -2.95 15.39 -5.67
C TYR A 176 -3.26 13.91 -5.86
N CYS A 177 -4.42 13.44 -5.40
CA CYS A 177 -4.86 12.07 -5.64
C CYS A 177 -5.10 11.80 -7.13
N ASN A 178 -5.67 12.74 -7.89
CA ASN A 178 -5.89 12.58 -9.33
C ASN A 178 -4.58 12.43 -10.13
N LYS A 179 -3.50 13.07 -9.68
CA LYS A 179 -2.16 13.00 -10.30
C LYS A 179 -1.32 11.81 -9.82
N LYS A 180 -1.72 11.14 -8.74
CA LYS A 180 -0.97 10.03 -8.15
C LYS A 180 -1.50 8.71 -8.69
N ASP A 181 -0.64 7.96 -9.36
CA ASP A 181 -0.96 6.61 -9.82
C ASP A 181 -1.54 5.75 -8.70
N LEU A 182 -2.56 4.97 -9.04
CA LEU A 182 -3.31 4.07 -8.16
C LEU A 182 -4.12 4.75 -7.06
N CYS A 183 -4.08 6.08 -6.91
CA CYS A 183 -4.84 6.76 -5.87
C CYS A 183 -6.34 6.71 -6.16
N THR A 184 -7.09 6.24 -5.17
CA THR A 184 -8.55 6.09 -5.23
C THR A 184 -9.26 6.74 -4.05
N GLY A 185 -8.53 7.11 -3.00
CA GLY A 185 -9.04 7.92 -1.91
C GLY A 185 -7.94 8.72 -1.20
N PHE A 186 -8.36 9.69 -0.41
CA PHE A 186 -7.47 10.50 0.40
C PHE A 186 -8.09 10.79 1.78
N ASN A 187 -7.24 11.09 2.75
CA ASN A 187 -7.66 11.58 4.06
C ASN A 187 -6.95 12.90 4.36
N ILE A 188 -7.73 13.93 4.64
CA ILE A 188 -7.24 15.24 5.07
C ILE A 188 -7.56 15.44 6.55
N TYR A 189 -6.60 15.93 7.33
CA TYR A 189 -6.75 16.06 8.78
C TYR A 189 -5.82 17.12 9.35
N VAL A 190 -6.07 17.52 10.60
CA VAL A 190 -5.22 18.42 11.37
C VAL A 190 -4.38 17.61 12.36
N GLU A 191 -3.07 17.84 12.39
CA GLU A 191 -2.11 17.15 13.24
C GLU A 191 -1.38 18.14 14.16
N ARG A 192 -1.33 17.81 15.45
CA ARG A 192 -0.51 18.49 16.46
C ARG A 192 0.89 17.88 16.44
N ASP A 193 1.85 18.63 15.93
CA ASP A 193 3.26 18.23 15.87
C ASP A 193 4.10 19.10 16.83
N PRO A 194 5.28 18.64 17.26
CA PRO A 194 6.19 19.47 18.05
C PRO A 194 6.95 20.44 17.14
N SER A 195 7.08 21.71 17.55
CA SER A 195 7.88 22.74 16.85
C SER A 195 9.38 22.42 16.77
N GLN A 196 9.86 21.53 17.63
CA GLN A 196 11.24 21.04 17.66
C GLN A 196 11.25 19.54 17.86
N LYS A 197 12.28 18.83 17.41
CA LYS A 197 12.42 17.40 17.69
C LYS A 197 12.61 17.21 19.21
N PRO A 198 11.65 16.60 19.93
CA PRO A 198 11.73 16.49 21.39
C PRO A 198 12.99 15.74 21.81
N ALA A 199 13.69 16.22 22.83
CA ALA A 199 14.92 15.64 23.40
C ALA A 199 15.07 16.05 24.88
N GLU A 200 16.17 15.69 25.54
CA GLU A 200 16.38 15.95 26.97
C GLU A 200 16.29 17.44 27.33
N ASN A 201 16.80 18.31 26.46
CA ASN A 201 16.82 19.77 26.69
C ASN A 201 15.58 20.50 26.11
N CYS A 202 14.64 19.74 25.52
CA CYS A 202 13.42 20.23 24.89
C CYS A 202 12.38 19.10 24.95
N THR A 203 12.00 18.70 26.17
CA THR A 203 11.18 17.50 26.39
C THR A 203 9.75 17.66 25.91
N GLN A 204 9.22 18.89 25.99
CA GLN A 204 7.88 19.26 25.61
C GLN A 204 7.90 20.61 24.88
N PRO A 205 8.43 20.65 23.64
CA PRO A 205 8.44 21.87 22.83
C PRO A 205 7.01 22.33 22.54
N ALA A 206 6.83 23.62 22.26
CA ALA A 206 5.54 24.17 21.84
C ALA A 206 4.98 23.41 20.62
N SER A 207 3.66 23.24 20.54
CA SER A 207 3.06 22.59 19.39
C SER A 207 2.92 23.52 18.19
N ILE A 208 2.94 22.89 17.01
CA ILE A 208 2.54 23.46 15.73
C ILE A 208 1.33 22.69 15.20
N THR A 209 0.54 23.37 14.37
CA THR A 209 -0.67 22.81 13.77
C THR A 209 -0.45 22.61 12.28
N ASN A 210 -0.55 21.34 11.83
CA ASN A 210 -0.32 20.96 10.45
C ASN A 210 -1.60 20.45 9.78
N TYR A 211 -1.89 20.95 8.57
CA TYR A 211 -2.90 20.35 7.70
C TYR A 211 -2.25 19.26 6.86
N LYS A 212 -2.64 18.01 7.06
CA LYS A 212 -2.04 16.84 6.41
C LYS A 212 -3.01 16.28 5.37
N CYS A 213 -2.52 16.02 4.16
CA CYS A 213 -3.22 15.32 3.09
C CYS A 213 -2.50 14.00 2.80
N THR A 214 -3.15 12.86 3.08
CA THR A 214 -2.62 11.51 2.82
C THR A 214 -3.37 10.83 1.68
N LEU A 215 -2.65 10.13 0.82
CA LEU A 215 -3.17 9.48 -0.38
C LEU A 215 -3.21 7.96 -0.21
N TRP A 216 -4.25 7.32 -0.74
CA TRP A 216 -4.51 5.89 -0.53
C TRP A 216 -4.90 5.19 -1.83
N GLY A 217 -4.33 3.99 -2.01
CA GLY A 217 -4.59 3.09 -3.13
C GLY A 217 -5.78 2.18 -2.93
N SER A 218 -6.73 2.61 -2.12
CA SER A 218 -8.02 1.98 -1.82
C SER A 218 -9.03 3.06 -1.48
N GLY A 219 -10.29 2.68 -1.31
CA GLY A 219 -11.26 3.46 -0.57
C GLY A 219 -10.77 3.76 0.85
N VAL A 220 -11.35 4.81 1.44
CA VAL A 220 -11.08 5.25 2.81
C VAL A 220 -12.35 5.14 3.63
N SER A 221 -12.27 4.58 4.83
CA SER A 221 -13.42 4.27 5.67
C SER A 221 -13.16 4.66 7.13
N ALA A 222 -14.23 4.96 7.87
CA ALA A 222 -14.14 5.36 9.27
C ALA A 222 -13.49 4.26 10.15
N GLU A 223 -13.71 2.99 9.83
CA GLU A 223 -13.19 1.83 10.58
C GLU A 223 -11.66 1.71 10.52
N SER A 224 -11.07 2.36 9.52
CA SER A 224 -9.62 2.43 9.32
C SER A 224 -9.03 3.76 9.82
N ALA A 225 -9.85 4.69 10.31
CA ALA A 225 -9.39 5.89 11.00
C ALA A 225 -8.94 5.54 12.43
N THR A 226 -7.78 4.90 12.54
CA THR A 226 -7.26 4.37 13.81
C THR A 226 -5.91 4.92 14.21
N ASN A 227 -5.34 5.83 13.43
CA ASN A 227 -4.15 6.57 13.86
C ASN A 227 -4.61 7.76 14.70
N TYR A 228 -4.48 7.68 16.02
CA TYR A 228 -4.87 8.75 16.95
C TYR A 228 -3.73 9.76 17.23
N GLY A 229 -2.61 9.61 16.53
CA GLY A 229 -1.32 10.15 16.93
C GLY A 229 -0.56 9.17 17.83
N GLY A 230 0.50 9.66 18.47
CA GLY A 230 1.37 8.86 19.32
C GLY A 230 2.38 9.72 20.07
N TYR A 231 3.20 9.08 20.89
CA TYR A 231 4.22 9.77 21.67
C TYR A 231 5.53 9.91 20.87
N ARG A 232 6.10 11.11 20.91
CA ARG A 232 7.47 11.38 20.53
C ARG A 232 8.24 11.81 21.79
N ARG A 233 8.81 10.83 22.49
CA ARG A 233 9.24 10.98 23.89
C ARG A 233 8.04 11.46 24.75
N ASN A 234 8.13 12.64 25.35
CA ASN A 234 7.08 13.16 26.24
C ASN A 234 6.04 14.02 25.50
N PHE A 235 6.30 14.40 24.25
CA PHE A 235 5.33 15.14 23.45
C PHE A 235 4.32 14.18 22.82
N GLN A 236 3.03 14.45 23.01
CA GLN A 236 1.95 13.67 22.42
C GLN A 236 1.42 14.32 21.14
N ILE A 237 1.58 13.63 20.01
CA ILE A 237 0.91 13.97 18.74
C ILE A 237 -0.58 13.68 18.88
N ALA A 238 -1.40 14.56 18.32
CA ALA A 238 -2.84 14.42 18.29
C ALA A 238 -3.39 14.71 16.90
N ILE A 239 -4.52 14.08 16.57
CA ILE A 239 -5.22 14.28 15.32
C ILE A 239 -6.64 14.78 15.61
N ALA A 240 -7.11 15.73 14.80
CA ALA A 240 -8.44 16.32 14.86
C ALA A 240 -8.93 16.67 13.44
N GLY A 241 -10.23 16.92 13.29
CA GLY A 241 -10.81 17.38 12.02
C GLY A 241 -10.51 16.44 10.85
N SER A 242 -10.53 15.13 11.06
CA SER A 242 -10.12 14.16 10.03
C SER A 242 -11.28 13.75 9.13
N ASP A 243 -11.12 13.96 7.83
CA ASP A 243 -12.11 13.66 6.80
C ASP A 243 -11.58 12.67 5.75
N GLY A 244 -12.42 11.72 5.36
CA GLY A 244 -12.13 10.74 4.32
C GLY A 244 -12.93 11.02 3.05
N PHE A 245 -12.26 10.95 1.91
CA PHE A 245 -12.86 11.12 0.59
C PHE A 245 -12.39 10.02 -0.36
N GLU A 246 -13.32 9.39 -1.07
CA GLU A 246 -13.02 8.40 -2.11
C GLU A 246 -13.56 8.85 -3.45
N LYS A 247 -12.90 8.47 -4.55
CA LYS A 247 -13.43 8.77 -5.89
C LYS A 247 -14.82 8.14 -6.02
N THR A 248 -15.77 8.89 -6.57
CA THR A 248 -17.10 8.32 -6.89
C THR A 248 -16.92 7.03 -7.70
N ASN A 249 -17.77 6.02 -7.46
CA ASN A 249 -17.73 4.60 -7.89
C ASN A 249 -17.61 4.30 -9.43
N THR A 250 -17.11 5.25 -10.22
CA THR A 250 -16.86 5.24 -11.66
C THR A 250 -15.39 4.94 -12.02
N THR A 251 -14.54 4.63 -11.04
CA THR A 251 -13.13 4.29 -11.29
C THR A 251 -12.98 2.90 -11.87
N ILE A 252 -13.17 2.82 -13.19
CA ILE A 252 -12.75 1.66 -13.99
C ILE A 252 -11.23 1.60 -13.93
N PRO A 253 -10.61 0.52 -13.43
CA PRO A 253 -9.17 0.45 -13.34
C PRO A 253 -8.53 0.43 -14.73
N ALA A 254 -7.28 0.88 -14.79
CA ALA A 254 -6.51 0.86 -16.04
C ALA A 254 -6.45 -0.57 -16.60
N THR A 255 -6.60 -0.68 -17.92
CA THR A 255 -6.52 -1.96 -18.63
C THR A 255 -5.06 -2.34 -18.83
N PRO A 256 -4.57 -3.48 -18.29
CA PRO A 256 -3.21 -3.90 -18.55
C PRO A 256 -2.99 -4.24 -20.04
N PRO A 257 -1.77 -4.03 -20.58
CA PRO A 257 -1.45 -4.40 -21.96
C PRO A 257 -1.77 -5.87 -22.27
N GLY A 258 -2.36 -6.16 -23.42
CA GLY A 258 -2.78 -7.51 -23.80
C GLY A 258 -4.15 -7.95 -23.26
N TRP A 259 -4.83 -7.11 -22.48
CA TRP A 259 -6.15 -7.43 -21.92
C TRP A 259 -7.25 -6.52 -22.49
N HIS A 260 -8.49 -7.01 -22.49
CA HIS A 260 -9.69 -6.22 -22.74
C HIS A 260 -10.02 -5.33 -21.55
N GLN A 261 -10.86 -4.31 -21.77
CA GLN A 261 -11.34 -3.44 -20.70
C GLN A 261 -11.96 -4.26 -19.56
N PRO A 262 -11.69 -3.88 -18.29
CA PRO A 262 -12.19 -4.63 -17.17
C PRO A 262 -13.71 -4.51 -17.05
N LYS A 263 -14.34 -5.62 -16.68
CA LYS A 263 -15.74 -5.67 -16.30
C LYS A 263 -15.86 -5.73 -14.79
N LYS A 264 -16.80 -4.97 -14.23
CA LYS A 264 -17.09 -5.00 -12.79
C LYS A 264 -17.72 -6.34 -12.43
N CYS A 265 -17.25 -6.96 -11.35
CA CYS A 265 -17.77 -8.25 -10.88
C CYS A 265 -18.97 -8.06 -9.95
N GLY A 266 -19.97 -8.95 -10.04
CA GLY A 266 -21.13 -8.94 -9.13
C GLY A 266 -22.10 -7.75 -9.30
N GLY A 267 -21.94 -6.96 -10.36
CA GLY A 267 -22.73 -5.74 -10.63
C GLY A 267 -22.26 -4.51 -9.85
N ASP A 268 -21.89 -4.69 -8.58
CA ASP A 268 -21.46 -3.61 -7.67
C ASP A 268 -19.96 -3.64 -7.33
N GLY A 269 -19.23 -4.70 -7.68
CA GLY A 269 -17.83 -4.91 -7.33
C GLY A 269 -17.59 -5.65 -6.02
N SER A 270 -18.64 -6.10 -5.32
CA SER A 270 -18.54 -6.74 -3.99
C SER A 270 -18.36 -8.26 -4.04
N LYS A 271 -18.43 -8.85 -5.24
CA LYS A 271 -18.32 -10.30 -5.46
C LYS A 271 -17.12 -10.66 -6.32
N VAL A 272 -16.61 -11.86 -6.12
CA VAL A 272 -15.47 -12.40 -6.85
C VAL A 272 -15.85 -13.70 -7.53
N HIS A 273 -15.07 -14.09 -8.54
CA HIS A 273 -15.28 -15.35 -9.22
C HIS A 273 -14.89 -16.53 -8.32
N ASN A 274 -15.65 -17.62 -8.40
CA ASN A 274 -15.39 -18.90 -7.72
C ASN A 274 -15.61 -20.10 -8.68
N HIS A 275 -14.58 -20.42 -9.48
CA HIS A 275 -14.56 -21.48 -10.49
C HIS A 275 -13.40 -22.47 -10.30
N PRO A 276 -13.41 -23.31 -9.24
CA PRO A 276 -12.26 -24.13 -8.87
C PRO A 276 -11.77 -25.06 -9.99
N GLY A 277 -12.68 -25.58 -10.81
CA GLY A 277 -12.33 -26.45 -11.94
C GLY A 277 -11.61 -25.75 -13.11
N ALA A 278 -11.61 -24.42 -13.15
CA ALA A 278 -10.89 -23.62 -14.15
C ALA A 278 -9.80 -22.74 -13.53
N CYS A 279 -9.69 -22.72 -12.20
CA CYS A 279 -8.67 -21.95 -11.50
C CYS A 279 -7.29 -22.58 -11.72
N ILE A 280 -6.31 -21.76 -12.10
CA ILE A 280 -4.95 -22.21 -12.40
C ILE A 280 -3.90 -21.54 -11.50
N GLY A 281 -4.35 -20.68 -10.57
CA GLY A 281 -3.46 -19.99 -9.65
C GLY A 281 -4.15 -18.83 -8.94
N THR A 282 -3.72 -18.59 -7.71
CA THR A 282 -4.12 -17.44 -6.91
C THR A 282 -2.90 -16.79 -6.29
N HIS A 283 -2.91 -15.47 -6.13
CA HIS A 283 -1.83 -14.76 -5.46
C HIS A 283 -2.34 -13.47 -4.80
N PHE A 284 -1.76 -13.11 -3.65
CA PHE A 284 -2.07 -11.86 -2.95
C PHE A 284 -0.86 -10.93 -2.96
N PHE A 285 -1.11 -9.68 -3.34
CA PHE A 285 -0.13 -8.59 -3.33
C PHE A 285 -0.56 -7.53 -2.33
N PRO A 286 0.12 -7.39 -1.17
CA PRO A 286 -0.20 -6.36 -0.20
C PRO A 286 0.16 -4.97 -0.76
N GLY A 287 -0.67 -3.96 -0.48
CA GLY A 287 -0.45 -2.60 -1.00
C GLY A 287 -1.67 -2.01 -1.69
N ALA A 288 -1.45 -1.04 -2.58
CA ALA A 288 -2.53 -0.42 -3.34
C ALA A 288 -3.24 -1.43 -4.27
N TYR A 289 -4.48 -1.13 -4.62
CA TYR A 289 -5.18 -1.88 -5.66
C TYR A 289 -4.50 -1.67 -7.02
N ASN A 290 -3.99 -2.74 -7.61
CA ASN A 290 -3.25 -2.70 -8.87
C ASN A 290 -3.46 -3.99 -9.70
N PRO A 291 -4.43 -4.01 -10.64
CA PRO A 291 -4.68 -5.18 -11.46
C PRO A 291 -3.55 -5.52 -12.45
N ALA A 292 -2.60 -4.61 -12.69
CA ALA A 292 -1.43 -4.93 -13.50
C ALA A 292 -0.55 -6.02 -12.84
N LEU A 293 -0.58 -6.16 -11.51
CA LEU A 293 0.08 -7.26 -10.81
C LEU A 293 -0.54 -8.61 -11.16
N CYS A 294 -1.87 -8.68 -11.31
CA CYS A 294 -2.56 -9.90 -11.73
C CYS A 294 -2.29 -10.23 -13.20
N ALA A 295 -2.19 -9.23 -14.07
CA ALA A 295 -1.78 -9.43 -15.46
C ALA A 295 -0.33 -9.96 -15.55
N ALA A 296 0.61 -9.36 -14.82
CA ALA A 296 1.99 -9.84 -14.77
C ALA A 296 2.08 -11.27 -14.19
N TYR A 297 1.26 -11.59 -13.18
CA TYR A 297 1.16 -12.95 -12.64
C TYR A 297 0.62 -13.94 -13.69
N ALA A 298 -0.38 -13.54 -14.48
CA ALA A 298 -0.91 -14.33 -15.58
C ALA A 298 0.15 -14.59 -16.67
N ASP A 299 0.92 -13.57 -17.04
CA ASP A 299 1.99 -13.69 -18.04
C ASP A 299 3.12 -14.60 -17.54
N ALA A 300 3.52 -14.47 -16.28
CA ALA A 300 4.51 -15.33 -15.66
C ALA A 300 4.06 -16.80 -15.64
N GLN A 301 2.78 -17.07 -15.32
CA GLN A 301 2.22 -18.41 -15.38
C GLN A 301 2.18 -18.96 -16.82
N ASN A 302 1.73 -18.14 -17.77
CA ASN A 302 1.70 -18.52 -19.19
C ASN A 302 3.10 -18.85 -19.73
N ALA A 303 4.12 -18.07 -19.38
CA ALA A 303 5.50 -18.31 -19.78
C ALA A 303 6.06 -19.62 -19.19
N ARG A 304 5.70 -19.97 -17.94
CA ARG A 304 6.07 -21.25 -17.32
C ARG A 304 5.41 -22.44 -18.02
N HIS A 305 4.13 -22.31 -18.39
CA HIS A 305 3.39 -23.38 -19.09
C HIS A 305 3.83 -23.54 -20.55
N ALA A 306 4.32 -22.47 -21.20
CA ALA A 306 4.87 -22.53 -22.56
C ALA A 306 6.22 -23.27 -22.64
N LYS A 307 7.00 -23.31 -21.54
CA LYS A 307 8.28 -24.03 -21.44
C LYS A 307 8.10 -25.53 -21.11
N SER A 308 6.89 -26.06 -21.24
CA SER A 308 6.54 -27.41 -20.81
C SER A 308 7.12 -28.50 -21.73
N SER A 309 8.26 -29.06 -21.31
CA SER A 309 8.90 -30.23 -21.89
C SER A 309 8.26 -31.55 -21.41
N PHE A 310 8.72 -32.68 -21.96
CA PHE A 310 8.36 -34.07 -21.61
C PHE A 310 8.22 -34.33 -20.09
N GLY A 311 9.02 -33.66 -19.25
CA GLY A 311 8.95 -33.77 -17.79
C GLY A 311 7.64 -33.28 -17.16
N GLN A 312 6.90 -32.35 -17.78
CA GLN A 312 5.62 -31.87 -17.24
C GLN A 312 4.44 -32.79 -17.58
N LYS A 313 4.50 -33.55 -18.69
CA LYS A 313 3.57 -34.66 -18.95
C LYS A 313 3.76 -35.77 -17.91
N LEU A 314 5.01 -36.06 -17.55
CA LEU A 314 5.34 -36.99 -16.49
C LEU A 314 4.90 -36.47 -15.10
N ALA A 315 5.05 -35.16 -14.83
CA ALA A 315 4.53 -34.54 -13.60
C ALA A 315 3.00 -34.58 -13.52
N SER A 316 2.26 -34.34 -14.61
CA SER A 316 0.80 -34.48 -14.64
C SER A 316 0.34 -35.91 -14.32
N PHE A 317 1.08 -36.91 -14.79
CA PHE A 317 0.86 -38.33 -14.47
C PHE A 317 1.13 -38.65 -12.98
N TRP A 318 2.26 -38.21 -12.42
CA TRP A 318 2.63 -38.49 -11.02
C TRP A 318 1.92 -37.61 -9.98
N THR A 319 1.35 -36.48 -10.39
CA THR A 319 0.57 -35.59 -9.50
C THR A 319 -0.94 -35.86 -9.56
N SER A 320 -1.39 -36.96 -10.18
CA SER A 320 -2.80 -37.29 -10.34
C SER A 320 -3.61 -36.19 -11.06
N GLY A 321 -3.04 -35.57 -12.11
CA GLY A 321 -3.72 -34.54 -12.89
C GLY A 321 -3.75 -33.13 -12.27
N LYS A 322 -2.98 -32.90 -11.20
CA LYS A 322 -2.93 -31.64 -10.44
C LYS A 322 -2.15 -30.51 -11.13
N TYR A 323 -1.34 -30.83 -12.13
CA TYR A 323 -0.70 -29.87 -13.01
C TYR A 323 -1.68 -29.43 -14.12
N ASN A 324 -2.00 -28.13 -14.18
CA ASN A 324 -2.86 -27.56 -15.24
C ASN A 324 -2.01 -26.85 -16.32
N PRO A 325 -1.78 -27.46 -17.51
CA PRO A 325 -0.99 -26.86 -18.60
C PRO A 325 -1.72 -25.71 -19.33
N GLN A 326 -2.93 -25.36 -18.91
CA GLN A 326 -3.74 -24.39 -19.63
C GLN A 326 -3.17 -22.98 -19.46
N LYS A 327 -3.26 -22.21 -20.54
CA LYS A 327 -2.96 -20.78 -20.52
C LYS A 327 -4.03 -20.03 -19.72
N CYS A 328 -3.62 -19.05 -18.94
CA CYS A 328 -4.48 -18.03 -18.38
C CYS A 328 -5.15 -17.27 -19.53
N LYS A 329 -6.48 -17.33 -19.58
CA LYS A 329 -7.30 -16.57 -20.54
C LYS A 329 -8.10 -15.46 -19.87
N PHE A 330 -8.10 -15.44 -18.54
CA PHE A 330 -8.97 -14.64 -17.72
C PHE A 330 -8.38 -14.49 -16.32
N PHE A 331 -8.46 -13.31 -15.73
CA PHE A 331 -8.21 -13.14 -14.31
C PHE A 331 -9.26 -12.28 -13.64
N ASN A 332 -9.48 -12.57 -12.36
CA ASN A 332 -10.21 -11.71 -11.44
C ASN A 332 -9.20 -11.03 -10.51
N SER A 333 -9.28 -9.71 -10.42
CA SER A 333 -8.48 -8.87 -9.53
C SER A 333 -9.41 -8.15 -8.58
N TYR A 334 -9.13 -8.17 -7.28
CA TYR A 334 -9.98 -7.51 -6.29
C TYR A 334 -9.19 -6.98 -5.09
N MET A 335 -9.70 -5.90 -4.49
CA MET A 335 -9.17 -5.33 -3.24
C MET A 335 -9.81 -6.07 -2.05
N LEU A 336 -8.99 -6.84 -1.34
CA LEU A 336 -9.41 -7.61 -0.17
C LEU A 336 -9.36 -6.75 1.09
N LYS A 337 -10.43 -6.82 1.89
CA LYS A 337 -10.53 -6.17 3.20
C LYS A 337 -10.54 -7.19 4.34
N LYS A 338 -9.97 -6.80 5.47
CA LYS A 338 -10.05 -7.52 6.76
C LYS A 338 -10.56 -6.56 7.83
N ASN A 339 -11.69 -6.89 8.45
CA ASN A 339 -12.38 -6.06 9.43
C ASN A 339 -12.58 -4.62 8.95
N GLY A 340 -13.04 -4.47 7.71
CA GLY A 340 -13.25 -3.16 7.06
C GLY A 340 -11.97 -2.49 6.52
N ARG A 341 -10.77 -2.99 6.85
CA ARG A 341 -9.49 -2.38 6.46
C ARG A 341 -8.94 -2.95 5.15
N PRO A 342 -8.56 -2.13 4.17
CA PRO A 342 -8.01 -2.59 2.91
C PRO A 342 -6.59 -3.16 3.08
N LEU A 343 -6.33 -4.30 2.43
CA LEU A 343 -5.08 -5.04 2.55
C LEU A 343 -4.25 -5.03 1.26
N GLY A 344 -4.89 -5.23 0.11
CA GLY A 344 -4.22 -5.26 -1.17
C GLY A 344 -4.94 -6.04 -2.27
N THR A 345 -4.22 -6.25 -3.36
CA THR A 345 -4.73 -6.86 -4.60
C THR A 345 -4.65 -8.37 -4.51
N TYR A 346 -5.79 -9.04 -4.59
CA TYR A 346 -5.86 -10.49 -4.73
C TYR A 346 -6.19 -10.87 -6.17
N CYS A 347 -5.47 -11.85 -6.70
CA CYS A 347 -5.58 -12.33 -8.06
C CYS A 347 -6.08 -13.77 -8.07
N GLY A 348 -7.07 -14.07 -8.91
CA GLY A 348 -7.44 -15.42 -9.32
C GLY A 348 -7.27 -15.56 -10.83
N LEU A 349 -6.50 -16.55 -11.28
CA LEU A 349 -6.25 -16.84 -12.69
C LEU A 349 -7.08 -18.02 -13.15
N TYR A 350 -7.58 -17.96 -14.38
CA TYR A 350 -8.44 -19.00 -14.93
C TYR A 350 -8.11 -19.34 -16.38
N SER A 351 -8.30 -20.62 -16.72
CA SER A 351 -8.15 -21.13 -18.08
C SER A 351 -9.36 -20.87 -18.99
N LYS A 352 -10.49 -20.46 -18.40
CA LYS A 352 -11.74 -20.11 -19.07
C LYS A 352 -12.12 -18.66 -18.76
N GLN A 353 -12.78 -18.02 -19.71
CA GLN A 353 -13.33 -16.68 -19.54
C GLN A 353 -14.74 -16.76 -18.94
N TYR A 354 -15.06 -15.76 -18.12
CA TYR A 354 -16.34 -15.62 -17.46
C TYR A 354 -16.83 -14.18 -17.64
N ASP A 355 -18.15 -13.99 -17.67
CA ASP A 355 -18.73 -12.66 -17.56
C ASP A 355 -18.70 -12.18 -16.10
N GLY A 356 -18.54 -10.87 -15.85
CA GLY A 356 -18.48 -10.33 -14.50
C GLY A 356 -19.72 -10.62 -13.64
N SER A 357 -20.88 -10.88 -14.26
CA SER A 357 -22.11 -11.34 -13.57
C SER A 357 -21.99 -12.74 -12.98
N ALA A 358 -21.08 -13.58 -13.49
CA ALA A 358 -20.78 -14.91 -12.95
C ALA A 358 -19.85 -14.87 -11.72
N ALA A 359 -19.64 -13.70 -11.12
CA ALA A 359 -19.00 -13.55 -9.82
C ALA A 359 -20.09 -13.51 -8.73
N ASP A 360 -20.14 -14.55 -7.92
CA ASP A 360 -21.19 -14.77 -6.92
C ASP A 360 -20.65 -14.95 -5.48
N TYR A 361 -19.34 -15.13 -5.32
CA TYR A 361 -18.73 -15.41 -4.04
C TYR A 361 -18.36 -14.15 -3.26
N SER A 362 -18.61 -14.19 -1.95
CA SER A 362 -18.16 -13.21 -0.96
C SER A 362 -17.67 -13.95 0.29
N PRO A 363 -16.49 -13.62 0.84
CA PRO A 363 -15.85 -14.44 1.88
C PRO A 363 -16.52 -14.39 3.26
N GLY A 364 -17.13 -13.26 3.64
CA GLY A 364 -17.87 -13.12 4.90
C GLY A 364 -17.04 -13.38 6.17
N TRP A 365 -17.70 -13.89 7.21
CA TRP A 365 -17.07 -14.15 8.52
C TRP A 365 -16.26 -15.45 8.52
N GLN A 366 -15.04 -15.36 9.05
CA GLN A 366 -14.15 -16.49 9.36
C GLN A 366 -13.73 -16.37 10.83
N GLY A 367 -14.39 -17.13 11.70
CA GLY A 367 -14.28 -16.93 13.14
C GLY A 367 -14.69 -15.50 13.54
N SER A 368 -13.84 -14.80 14.29
CA SER A 368 -14.05 -13.39 14.69
C SER A 368 -13.57 -12.36 13.67
N THR A 369 -13.08 -12.80 12.51
CA THR A 369 -12.58 -11.90 11.46
C THR A 369 -13.59 -11.83 10.33
N PHE A 370 -14.00 -10.61 9.97
CA PHE A 370 -14.80 -10.36 8.78
C PHE A 370 -13.89 -10.09 7.58
N TRP A 371 -14.08 -10.85 6.50
CA TRP A 371 -13.42 -10.62 5.23
C TRP A 371 -14.42 -10.03 4.23
N GLY A 372 -14.00 -8.98 3.53
CA GLY A 372 -14.84 -8.28 2.57
C GLY A 372 -14.11 -7.97 1.29
N ILE A 373 -14.87 -7.64 0.26
CA ILE A 373 -14.36 -7.20 -1.03
C ILE A 373 -14.72 -5.72 -1.18
N GLU A 374 -13.73 -4.87 -1.41
CA GLU A 374 -13.98 -3.44 -1.66
C GLU A 374 -14.34 -3.20 -3.11
N SER A 375 -13.57 -3.79 -4.02
CA SER A 375 -13.79 -3.71 -5.45
C SER A 375 -13.28 -4.98 -6.11
N SER A 376 -13.94 -5.39 -7.20
CA SER A 376 -13.64 -6.61 -7.92
C SER A 376 -13.90 -6.43 -9.41
N TRP A 377 -12.91 -6.83 -10.20
CA TRP A 377 -12.86 -6.62 -11.64
C TRP A 377 -12.34 -7.86 -12.35
N SER A 378 -12.89 -8.14 -13.52
CA SER A 378 -12.53 -9.26 -14.37
C SER A 378 -11.92 -8.78 -15.67
N PHE A 379 -10.86 -9.46 -16.10
CA PHE A 379 -10.07 -9.11 -17.28
C PHE A 379 -9.93 -10.34 -18.16
N SER A 380 -10.28 -10.20 -19.44
CA SER A 380 -10.12 -11.24 -20.46
C SER A 380 -8.92 -10.93 -21.34
N ILE A 381 -8.13 -11.95 -21.66
CA ILE A 381 -6.99 -11.80 -22.58
C ILE A 381 -7.51 -11.45 -23.98
N LYS A 382 -6.77 -10.62 -24.72
CA LYS A 382 -7.02 -10.39 -26.15
C LYS A 382 -6.61 -11.62 -26.97
N PRO A 383 -7.25 -11.87 -28.13
CA PRO A 383 -6.91 -12.97 -29.02
C PRO A 383 -5.45 -13.01 -29.45
#